data_AF-A0A3N4IV43-F1
#
_entry.id   AF-A0A3N4IV43-F1
#
_cell.length_a   1.000
_cell.length_b   1.000
_cell.length_c   1.000
_cell.angle_alpha   90.00
_cell.angle_beta   90.00
_cell.angle_gamma   90.00
#
_symmetry.space_group_name_H-M   'P 1'
#
loop_
_entity.id
_entity.type
_entity.pdbx_description
1 polymer ?
#
loop_
_entity_poly.entity_id
_entity_poly.type
_entity_poly.pdbx_seq_one_letter_code
_entity_poly.pdbx_strand_id
1 'polypeptide(L)'
;MVMGELYVGNPRSLSLAGLTTEVASLKGKVDSFEGEVKDLKGEVNELRDHVSTLRLAGQEYRRVRNRFISTFKRDKLDDMTQSDLDIIREGNITAHGGDAAVDALLYEGVEGRHDTYAFEELYGMHPSDVKKITHKETIDILNLHAGVRADNDKTGTDEFYKRFAEFIQAFKRSDPKVNYLIGESTNVTRAAYWSLLKCQRYTDSA
;
A
#
# COMPACT_ATOMS: atom_id res chain seq x y z
N MET A 1 9.58 -79.83 6.41
CA MET A 1 10.87 -79.20 6.75
C MET A 1 11.19 -78.20 5.65
N VAL A 2 11.19 -76.92 6.05
CA VAL A 2 11.82 -75.73 5.45
C VAL A 2 11.53 -75.39 3.98
N MET A 3 10.67 -74.38 3.81
CA MET A 3 10.53 -73.55 2.61
C MET A 3 11.84 -72.76 2.38
N GLY A 4 12.50 -73.05 1.25
CA GLY A 4 13.70 -72.35 0.81
C GLY A 4 13.40 -70.90 0.42
N GLU A 5 14.06 -70.00 1.14
CA GLU A 5 14.61 -68.71 0.74
C GLU A 5 13.81 -67.88 -0.29
N LEU A 6 13.06 -66.91 0.24
CA LEU A 6 12.48 -65.81 -0.52
C LEU A 6 13.60 -65.03 -1.25
N TYR A 7 13.56 -65.13 -2.57
CA TYR A 7 14.27 -64.29 -3.53
C TYR A 7 14.18 -62.80 -3.12
N VAL A 8 15.33 -62.21 -2.81
CA VAL A 8 15.48 -60.80 -2.38
C VAL A 8 15.00 -59.89 -3.52
N GLY A 9 14.09 -58.98 -3.18
CA GLY A 9 13.33 -58.17 -4.12
C GLY A 9 14.18 -57.40 -5.15
N ASN A 10 13.60 -57.20 -6.33
CA ASN A 10 14.14 -56.48 -7.49
C ASN A 10 14.90 -55.20 -7.08
N PRO A 11 16.16 -54.96 -7.51
CA PRO A 11 16.93 -53.75 -7.19
C PRO A 11 16.19 -52.43 -7.48
N ARG A 12 15.32 -52.42 -8.49
CA ARG A 12 14.44 -51.29 -8.80
C ARG A 12 13.41 -51.01 -7.70
N SER A 13 12.93 -52.05 -7.02
CA SER A 13 12.03 -51.91 -5.87
C SER A 13 12.73 -51.34 -4.64
N LEU A 14 14.02 -51.66 -4.42
CA LEU A 14 14.80 -51.09 -3.34
C LEU A 14 15.14 -49.61 -3.56
N SER A 15 15.50 -49.24 -4.79
CA SER A 15 15.69 -47.83 -5.19
C SER A 15 14.39 -47.03 -5.10
N LEU A 16 13.26 -47.62 -5.52
CA LEU A 16 11.95 -47.02 -5.38
C LEU A 16 11.57 -46.81 -3.91
N ALA A 17 11.88 -47.79 -3.03
CA ALA A 17 11.65 -47.67 -1.59
C ALA A 17 12.50 -46.53 -0.96
N GLY A 18 13.75 -46.38 -1.39
CA GLY A 18 14.61 -45.26 -1.00
C GLY A 18 14.02 -43.91 -1.43
N LEU A 19 13.58 -43.80 -2.68
CA LEU A 19 12.93 -42.60 -3.21
C LEU A 19 11.63 -42.28 -2.47
N THR A 20 10.82 -43.28 -2.13
CA THR A 20 9.59 -43.06 -1.34
C THR A 20 9.88 -42.54 0.06
N THR A 21 11.01 -42.95 0.64
CA THR A 21 11.44 -42.49 1.97
C THR A 21 11.91 -41.04 1.92
N GLU A 22 12.67 -40.67 0.87
CA GLU A 22 13.07 -39.27 0.64
C GLU A 22 11.86 -38.37 0.34
N VAL A 23 10.92 -38.83 -0.47
CA VAL A 23 9.67 -38.10 -0.76
C VAL A 23 8.84 -37.90 0.52
N ALA A 24 8.75 -38.91 1.38
CA ALA A 24 8.06 -38.78 2.66
C ALA A 24 8.77 -37.77 3.59
N SER A 25 10.10 -37.78 3.63
CA SER A 25 10.91 -36.84 4.40
C SER A 25 10.78 -35.40 3.89
N LEU A 26 10.83 -35.20 2.57
CA LEU A 26 10.64 -33.89 1.94
C LEU A 26 9.23 -33.36 2.16
N LYS A 27 8.22 -34.22 2.09
CA LYS A 27 6.83 -33.84 2.40
C LYS A 27 6.70 -33.36 3.84
N GLY A 28 7.31 -34.07 4.80
CA GLY A 28 7.33 -33.62 6.19
C GLY A 28 8.01 -32.25 6.39
N LYS A 29 9.07 -31.96 5.63
CA LYS A 29 9.71 -30.62 5.66
C LYS A 29 8.84 -29.53 5.03
N VAL A 30 8.15 -29.83 3.94
CA VAL A 30 7.21 -28.90 3.30
C VAL A 30 6.06 -28.57 4.25
N ASP A 31 5.47 -29.58 4.89
CA ASP A 31 4.39 -29.37 5.87
C ASP A 31 4.87 -28.54 7.07
N SER A 32 6.13 -28.73 7.51
CA SER A 32 6.76 -27.91 8.56
C SER A 32 6.96 -26.46 8.13
N PHE A 33 7.49 -26.21 6.93
CA PHE A 33 7.70 -24.86 6.41
C PHE A 33 6.40 -24.12 6.14
N GLU A 34 5.34 -24.82 5.71
CA GLU A 34 4.00 -24.23 5.59
C GLU A 34 3.45 -23.77 6.94
N GLY A 35 3.73 -24.53 8.01
CA GLY A 35 3.45 -24.12 9.40
C GLY A 35 4.17 -22.82 9.77
N GLU A 36 5.50 -22.76 9.57
CA GLU A 36 6.30 -21.57 9.88
C GLU A 36 5.88 -20.33 9.07
N VAL A 37 5.55 -20.50 7.79
CA VAL A 37 5.06 -19.38 6.95
C VAL A 37 3.71 -18.86 7.45
N LYS A 38 2.84 -19.75 7.94
CA LYS A 38 1.56 -19.36 8.52
C LYS A 38 1.75 -18.61 9.85
N ASP A 39 2.66 -19.07 10.70
CA ASP A 39 2.98 -18.43 11.97
C ASP A 39 3.63 -17.05 11.75
N LEU A 40 4.62 -16.94 10.85
CA LEU A 40 5.22 -15.66 10.45
C LEU A 40 4.19 -14.68 9.86
N LYS A 41 3.22 -15.18 9.10
CA LYS A 41 2.13 -14.34 8.58
C LYS A 41 1.20 -13.85 9.70
N GLY A 42 1.02 -14.64 10.76
CA GLY A 42 0.35 -14.22 11.99
C GLY A 42 1.09 -13.10 12.69
N GLU A 43 2.40 -13.28 12.92
CA GLU A 43 3.27 -12.28 13.57
C GLU A 43 3.35 -10.97 12.77
N VAL A 44 3.42 -11.02 11.44
CA VAL A 44 3.39 -9.81 10.59
C VAL A 44 2.06 -9.05 10.73
N ASN A 45 0.93 -9.76 10.91
CA ASN A 45 -0.35 -9.11 11.15
C ASN A 45 -0.40 -8.48 12.55
N GLU A 46 0.05 -9.19 13.59
CA GLU A 46 0.14 -8.65 14.96
C GLU A 46 1.04 -7.40 15.01
N LEU A 47 2.17 -7.40 14.29
CA LEU A 47 3.07 -6.25 14.19
C LEU A 47 2.42 -5.08 13.43
N ARG A 48 1.62 -5.36 12.40
CA ARG A 48 0.87 -4.33 11.66
C ARG A 48 -0.20 -3.67 12.52
N ASP A 49 -0.83 -4.43 13.42
CA ASP A 49 -1.83 -3.91 14.36
C ASP A 49 -1.17 -3.08 15.48
N HIS A 50 0.03 -3.48 15.93
CA HIS A 50 0.85 -2.67 16.85
C HIS A 50 1.34 -1.36 16.21
N VAL A 51 1.77 -1.39 14.94
CA VAL A 51 2.11 -0.18 14.16
C VAL A 51 0.88 0.70 13.97
N SER A 52 -0.30 0.13 13.76
CA SER A 52 -1.56 0.89 13.67
C SER A 52 -1.91 1.56 15.01
N THR A 53 -1.66 0.88 16.13
CA THR A 53 -1.83 1.42 17.49
C THR A 53 -0.83 2.53 17.80
N LEU A 54 0.42 2.44 17.32
CA LEU A 54 1.43 3.50 17.45
C LEU A 54 1.15 4.70 16.54
N ARG A 55 0.55 4.44 15.38
CA ARG A 55 0.07 5.45 14.42
C ARG A 55 -1.16 6.22 14.94
N LEU A 56 -1.94 5.61 15.84
CA LEU A 56 -2.94 6.30 16.65
C LEU A 56 -2.31 7.10 17.82
N ALA A 57 -1.07 6.78 18.21
CA ALA A 57 -0.42 7.29 19.43
C ALA A 57 0.42 8.57 19.27
N GLY A 58 0.15 9.45 18.30
CA GLY A 58 0.83 10.74 18.27
C GLY A 58 -0.05 11.92 17.90
N GLN A 59 -0.45 12.75 18.87
CA GLN A 59 -0.88 14.13 18.59
C GLN A 59 0.15 14.84 17.72
N GLU A 60 1.45 14.63 17.98
CA GLU A 60 2.54 15.21 17.19
C GLU A 60 2.54 14.76 15.73
N TYR A 61 2.30 13.49 15.45
CA TYR A 61 2.22 13.03 14.06
C TYR A 61 0.98 13.59 13.36
N ARG A 62 -0.17 13.62 14.05
CA ARG A 62 -1.38 14.31 13.56
C ARG A 62 -1.13 15.79 13.29
N ARG A 63 -0.34 16.48 14.12
CA ARG A 63 0.06 17.88 13.89
C ARG A 63 0.90 18.02 12.63
N VAL A 64 1.90 17.16 12.43
CA VAL A 64 2.72 17.14 11.20
C VAL A 64 1.86 16.91 9.96
N ARG A 65 0.90 15.97 10.02
CA ARG A 65 0.01 15.67 8.90
C ARG A 65 -1.00 16.79 8.61
N ASN A 66 -1.60 17.37 9.65
CA ASN A 66 -2.46 18.55 9.50
C ASN A 66 -1.71 19.71 8.85
N ARG A 67 -0.49 19.98 9.32
CA ARG A 67 0.38 21.01 8.76
C ARG A 67 0.70 20.76 7.30
N PHE A 68 0.98 19.52 6.91
CA PHE A 68 1.22 19.16 5.50
C PHE A 68 0.05 19.60 4.61
N ILE A 69 -1.18 19.25 4.97
CA ILE A 69 -2.38 19.63 4.19
C ILE A 69 -2.59 21.15 4.21
N SER A 70 -2.47 21.80 5.37
CA SER A 70 -2.62 23.26 5.49
C SER A 70 -1.56 24.02 4.68
N THR A 71 -0.33 23.51 4.62
CA THR A 71 0.77 24.08 3.82
C THR A 71 0.47 23.92 2.33
N PHE A 72 -0.01 22.75 1.91
CA PHE A 72 -0.46 22.51 0.53
C PHE A 72 -1.57 23.49 0.12
N LYS A 73 -2.57 23.70 0.99
CA LYS A 73 -3.63 24.68 0.72
C LYS A 73 -3.09 26.09 0.51
N ARG A 74 -2.19 26.54 1.39
CA ARG A 74 -1.55 27.85 1.29
C ARG A 74 -0.73 27.99 0.01
N ASP A 75 0.09 27.00 -0.32
CA ASP A 75 1.09 27.11 -1.40
C ASP A 75 0.51 26.81 -2.78
N LYS A 76 -0.51 25.95 -2.87
CA LYS A 76 -1.01 25.41 -4.16
C LYS A 76 -2.47 25.74 -4.47
N LEU A 77 -3.32 25.96 -3.47
CA LEU A 77 -4.76 26.20 -3.68
C LEU A 77 -5.19 27.65 -3.45
N ASP A 78 -4.35 28.48 -2.81
CA ASP A 78 -4.66 29.88 -2.43
C ASP A 78 -5.99 30.03 -1.65
N ASP A 79 -6.38 28.99 -0.91
CA ASP A 79 -7.64 28.91 -0.15
C ASP A 79 -7.36 28.59 1.33
N MET A 80 -6.49 29.39 1.92
CA MET A 80 -6.02 29.22 3.29
C MET A 80 -6.99 29.86 4.29
N THR A 81 -7.31 29.14 5.37
CA THR A 81 -8.14 29.65 6.48
C THR A 81 -7.28 30.11 7.67
N GLN A 82 -7.89 30.80 8.64
CA GLN A 82 -7.21 31.14 9.89
C GLN A 82 -6.79 29.88 10.68
N SER A 83 -7.61 28.83 10.67
CA SER A 83 -7.24 27.55 11.30
C SER A 83 -6.00 26.93 10.64
N ASP A 84 -5.86 27.05 9.31
CA ASP A 84 -4.66 26.59 8.61
C ASP A 84 -3.42 27.38 9.03
N LEU A 85 -3.55 28.70 9.21
CA LEU A 85 -2.47 29.55 9.73
C LEU A 85 -2.01 29.13 11.12
N ASP A 86 -2.95 28.82 12.02
CA ASP A 86 -2.64 28.43 13.39
C ASP A 86 -1.89 27.08 13.41
N ILE A 87 -2.35 26.09 12.62
CA ILE A 87 -1.66 24.81 12.42
C ILE A 87 -0.24 25.01 11.85
N ILE A 88 -0.06 25.96 10.93
CA ILE A 88 1.25 26.29 10.34
C ILE A 88 2.16 27.04 11.33
N ARG A 89 1.62 27.71 12.36
CA ARG A 89 2.44 28.41 13.37
C ARG A 89 2.91 27.50 14.50
N GLU A 90 2.14 26.46 14.83
CA GLU A 90 2.39 25.59 15.98
C GLU A 90 3.60 24.63 15.85
N GLY A 91 4.18 24.47 14.65
CA GLY A 91 5.25 23.49 14.44
C GLY A 91 6.32 23.90 13.43
N ASN A 92 7.47 23.22 13.47
CA ASN A 92 8.57 23.38 12.51
C ASN A 92 8.89 22.08 11.73
N ILE A 93 8.18 20.99 12.01
CA ILE A 93 8.43 19.69 11.39
C ILE A 93 7.61 19.60 10.10
N THR A 94 8.26 19.19 9.02
CA THR A 94 7.67 19.07 7.68
C THR A 94 7.51 17.60 7.29
N ALA A 95 6.41 17.26 6.63
CA ALA A 95 6.25 15.94 6.03
C ALA A 95 6.93 15.88 4.66
N HIS A 96 7.63 14.77 4.36
CA HIS A 96 8.35 14.57 3.10
C HIS A 96 7.48 13.99 1.96
N GLY A 97 6.15 13.91 2.14
CA GLY A 97 5.22 13.38 1.16
C GLY A 97 3.84 13.06 1.73
N GLY A 98 2.95 12.56 0.88
CA GLY A 98 1.60 12.15 1.28
C GLY A 98 1.59 10.86 2.13
N ASP A 99 0.68 10.80 3.11
CA ASP A 99 0.24 9.57 3.77
C ASP A 99 -1.30 9.52 3.73
N ALA A 100 -1.85 9.14 2.59
CA ALA A 100 -3.28 9.13 2.30
C ALA A 100 -4.09 8.38 3.36
N ALA A 101 -3.53 7.30 3.91
CA ALA A 101 -4.19 6.50 4.92
C ALA A 101 -4.24 7.20 6.28
N VAL A 102 -3.22 7.97 6.72
CA VAL A 102 -3.34 8.80 7.95
C VAL A 102 -4.17 10.03 7.67
N ASP A 103 -3.91 10.69 6.54
CA ASP A 103 -4.52 11.97 6.22
C ASP A 103 -6.02 11.83 6.08
N ALA A 104 -6.52 10.69 5.60
CA ALA A 104 -7.96 10.41 5.58
C ALA A 104 -8.59 10.31 6.98
N LEU A 105 -7.83 9.87 7.99
CA LEU A 105 -8.26 9.81 9.40
C LEU A 105 -8.27 11.19 10.08
N LEU A 106 -7.71 12.22 9.44
CA LEU A 106 -7.83 13.60 9.94
C LEU A 106 -9.23 14.17 9.72
N TYR A 107 -10.01 13.60 8.81
CA TYR A 107 -11.38 14.02 8.48
C TYR A 107 -12.44 13.27 9.30
N GLU A 108 -12.02 12.53 10.33
CA GLU A 108 -12.92 11.81 11.23
C GLU A 108 -13.16 12.58 12.53
N GLY A 109 -14.38 12.44 13.06
CA GLY A 109 -14.78 13.02 14.34
C GLY A 109 -15.24 14.48 14.23
N VAL A 110 -15.77 15.00 15.33
CA VAL A 110 -16.35 16.35 15.42
C VAL A 110 -15.28 17.44 15.26
N GLU A 111 -14.05 17.15 15.67
CA GLU A 111 -12.88 18.03 15.51
C GLU A 111 -12.06 17.71 14.26
N GLY A 112 -12.61 16.89 13.36
CA GLY A 112 -11.95 16.53 12.10
C GLY A 112 -11.84 17.72 11.14
N ARG A 113 -10.97 17.57 10.15
CA ARG A 113 -10.91 18.46 9.00
C ARG A 113 -12.23 18.38 8.21
N HIS A 114 -12.65 19.52 7.66
CA HIS A 114 -13.90 19.63 6.87
C HIS A 114 -13.65 20.02 5.41
N ASP A 115 -12.42 20.38 5.07
CA ASP A 115 -11.97 20.81 3.75
C ASP A 115 -11.64 19.61 2.84
N THR A 116 -12.61 18.72 2.65
CA THR A 116 -12.42 17.47 1.90
C THR A 116 -11.95 17.70 0.46
N TYR A 117 -12.28 18.84 -0.15
CA TYR A 117 -11.78 19.24 -1.46
C TYR A 117 -10.25 19.33 -1.50
N ALA A 118 -9.59 19.79 -0.43
CA ALA A 118 -8.14 19.90 -0.38
C ALA A 118 -7.50 18.50 -0.37
N PHE A 119 -8.13 17.54 0.31
CA PHE A 119 -7.73 16.14 0.26
C PHE A 119 -7.95 15.53 -1.12
N GLU A 120 -9.09 15.81 -1.77
CA GLU A 120 -9.37 15.34 -3.13
C GLU A 120 -8.40 15.91 -4.16
N GLU A 121 -8.01 17.17 -4.07
CA GLU A 121 -6.98 17.78 -4.93
C GLU A 121 -5.60 17.16 -4.70
N LEU A 122 -5.29 16.80 -3.45
CA LEU A 122 -3.99 16.24 -3.09
C LEU A 122 -3.87 14.75 -3.45
N TYR A 123 -4.93 13.98 -3.29
CA TYR A 123 -4.93 12.52 -3.40
C TYR A 123 -5.80 11.96 -4.53
N GLY A 124 -6.62 12.77 -5.21
CA GLY A 124 -7.52 12.35 -6.28
C GLY A 124 -8.78 11.58 -5.84
N MET A 125 -8.98 11.39 -4.53
CA MET A 125 -10.08 10.60 -3.96
C MET A 125 -10.62 11.19 -2.66
N HIS A 126 -11.91 10.97 -2.38
CA HIS A 126 -12.52 11.40 -1.13
C HIS A 126 -11.95 10.60 0.07
N PRO A 127 -11.73 11.22 1.25
CA PRO A 127 -11.20 10.54 2.44
C PRO A 127 -11.95 9.26 2.81
N SER A 128 -13.29 9.25 2.68
CA SER A 128 -14.10 8.07 3.00
C SER A 128 -13.83 6.87 2.11
N ASP A 129 -13.43 7.11 0.86
CA ASP A 129 -13.16 6.05 -0.10
C ASP A 129 -11.73 5.52 0.07
N VAL A 130 -10.77 6.38 0.40
CA VAL A 130 -9.40 5.97 0.73
C VAL A 130 -9.39 4.99 1.90
N LYS A 131 -10.22 5.22 2.93
CA LYS A 131 -10.34 4.31 4.08
C LYS A 131 -10.85 2.90 3.76
N LYS A 132 -11.52 2.72 2.61
CA LYS A 132 -12.03 1.40 2.19
C LYS A 132 -10.95 0.55 1.52
N ILE A 133 -9.82 1.16 1.16
CA ILE A 133 -8.70 0.51 0.48
C ILE A 133 -7.93 -0.35 1.47
N THR A 134 -7.75 -1.62 1.15
CA THR A 134 -7.08 -2.60 2.02
C THR A 134 -5.65 -2.95 1.57
N HIS A 135 -5.28 -2.56 0.36
CA HIS A 135 -4.03 -2.94 -0.28
C HIS A 135 -3.13 -1.73 -0.50
N LYS A 136 -1.84 -1.91 -0.25
CA LYS A 136 -0.85 -0.82 -0.21
C LYS A 136 -0.62 -0.18 -1.58
N GLU A 137 -0.84 -0.91 -2.67
CA GLU A 137 -0.46 -0.45 -4.00
C GLU A 137 -1.25 0.76 -4.45
N THR A 138 -2.54 0.85 -4.10
CA THR A 138 -3.30 2.09 -4.35
C THR A 138 -2.82 3.20 -3.44
N ILE A 139 -2.63 2.93 -2.14
CA ILE A 139 -2.15 3.93 -1.18
C ILE A 139 -0.81 4.55 -1.62
N ASP A 140 0.11 3.72 -2.12
CA ASP A 140 1.40 4.16 -2.65
C ASP A 140 1.24 5.11 -3.85
N ILE A 141 0.25 4.86 -4.72
CA ILE A 141 -0.06 5.73 -5.87
C ILE A 141 -0.68 7.06 -5.44
N LEU A 142 -1.59 7.05 -4.45
CA LEU A 142 -2.16 8.28 -3.90
C LEU A 142 -1.05 9.13 -3.23
N ASN A 143 -0.16 8.48 -2.47
CA ASN A 143 0.99 9.14 -1.83
C ASN A 143 1.96 9.72 -2.86
N LEU A 144 2.19 9.02 -3.96
CA LEU A 144 3.02 9.48 -5.07
C LEU A 144 2.46 10.76 -5.69
N HIS A 145 1.15 10.79 -5.98
CA HIS A 145 0.50 11.98 -6.51
C HIS A 145 0.57 13.16 -5.55
N ALA A 146 0.26 12.94 -4.26
CA ALA A 146 0.37 13.96 -3.24
C ALA A 146 1.79 14.54 -3.12
N GLY A 147 2.81 13.68 -3.21
CA GLY A 147 4.21 14.10 -3.23
C GLY A 147 4.54 15.02 -4.42
N VAL A 148 4.13 14.64 -5.64
CA VAL A 148 4.36 15.46 -6.84
C VAL A 148 3.56 16.77 -6.79
N ARG A 149 2.31 16.71 -6.31
CA ARG A 149 1.39 17.87 -6.26
C ARG A 149 1.79 18.90 -5.20
N ALA A 150 2.34 18.45 -4.07
CA ALA A 150 2.79 19.31 -2.97
C ALA A 150 4.26 19.76 -3.10
N ASP A 151 5.01 19.27 -4.08
CA ASP A 151 6.41 19.64 -4.31
C ASP A 151 6.51 21.14 -4.69
N ASN A 152 7.40 21.87 -4.02
CA ASN A 152 7.63 23.29 -4.26
C ASN A 152 8.83 23.56 -5.17
N ASP A 153 9.71 22.59 -5.35
CA ASP A 153 10.94 22.72 -6.12
C ASP A 153 10.77 22.19 -7.55
N LYS A 154 9.87 21.22 -7.73
CA LYS A 154 9.62 20.56 -9.01
C LYS A 154 8.15 20.59 -9.38
N THR A 155 7.89 20.67 -10.68
CA THR A 155 6.52 20.64 -11.22
C THR A 155 6.25 19.28 -11.84
N GLY A 156 5.10 18.69 -11.51
CA GLY A 156 4.62 17.46 -12.12
C GLY A 156 4.34 17.64 -13.62
N THR A 157 4.58 16.61 -14.44
CA THR A 157 4.25 16.69 -15.88
C THR A 157 2.76 16.55 -16.13
N ASP A 158 2.25 17.15 -17.20
CA ASP A 158 0.85 16.98 -17.63
C ASP A 158 0.52 15.51 -17.91
N GLU A 159 1.48 14.77 -18.48
CA GLU A 159 1.31 13.33 -18.73
C GLU A 159 1.17 12.55 -17.42
N PHE A 160 1.95 12.88 -16.38
CA PHE A 160 1.80 12.24 -15.06
C PHE A 160 0.40 12.46 -14.49
N TYR A 161 -0.10 13.70 -14.49
CA TYR A 161 -1.44 14.02 -13.99
C TYR A 161 -2.53 13.34 -14.82
N LYS A 162 -2.37 13.28 -16.14
CA LYS A 162 -3.30 12.55 -17.02
C LYS A 162 -3.34 11.07 -16.70
N ARG A 163 -2.19 10.41 -16.57
CA ARG A 163 -2.11 8.98 -16.21
C ARG A 163 -2.66 8.71 -14.83
N PHE A 164 -2.46 9.62 -13.89
CA PHE A 164 -3.04 9.52 -12.57
C PHE A 164 -4.57 9.60 -12.63
N ALA A 165 -5.13 10.56 -13.36
CA ALA A 165 -6.58 10.66 -13.56
C ALA A 165 -7.17 9.40 -14.23
N GLU A 166 -6.49 8.85 -15.24
CA GLU A 166 -6.85 7.56 -15.87
C GLU A 166 -6.88 6.42 -14.84
N PHE A 167 -5.87 6.34 -13.96
CA PHE A 167 -5.83 5.35 -12.88
C PHE A 167 -7.00 5.52 -11.90
N ILE A 168 -7.26 6.73 -11.42
CA ILE A 168 -8.35 6.99 -10.46
C ILE A 168 -9.71 6.64 -11.06
N GLN A 169 -9.95 6.98 -12.33
CA GLN A 169 -11.20 6.64 -13.03
C GLN A 169 -11.39 5.14 -13.18
N ALA A 170 -10.32 4.39 -13.46
CA ALA A 170 -10.36 2.94 -13.51
C ALA A 170 -10.59 2.34 -12.11
N PHE A 171 -9.87 2.83 -11.09
CA PHE A 171 -9.96 2.35 -9.72
C PHE A 171 -11.35 2.56 -9.10
N LYS A 172 -11.99 3.71 -9.34
CA LYS A 172 -13.36 4.00 -8.86
C LYS A 172 -14.41 3.00 -9.37
N ARG A 173 -14.14 2.28 -10.46
CA ARG A 173 -15.01 1.24 -11.03
C ARG A 173 -14.66 -0.17 -10.53
N SER A 174 -13.59 -0.31 -9.75
CA SER A 174 -13.13 -1.57 -9.17
C SER A 174 -13.51 -1.70 -7.69
N ASP A 175 -13.44 -2.92 -7.15
CA ASP A 175 -13.65 -3.14 -5.71
C ASP A 175 -12.40 -2.67 -4.94
N PRO A 176 -12.51 -1.67 -4.05
CA PRO A 176 -11.38 -1.13 -3.30
C PRO A 176 -10.73 -2.14 -2.35
N LYS A 177 -11.43 -3.23 -1.99
CA LYS A 177 -10.91 -4.30 -1.12
C LYS A 177 -10.12 -5.36 -1.87
N VAL A 178 -10.28 -5.44 -3.19
CA VAL A 178 -9.62 -6.45 -4.02
C VAL A 178 -8.40 -5.84 -4.68
N ASN A 179 -7.24 -6.47 -4.49
CA ASN A 179 -6.04 -6.03 -5.15
C ASN A 179 -6.10 -6.35 -6.65
N TYR A 180 -6.22 -5.32 -7.48
CA TYR A 180 -6.30 -5.43 -8.94
C TYR A 180 -5.03 -6.02 -9.58
N LEU A 181 -3.93 -6.17 -8.84
CA LEU A 181 -2.70 -6.81 -9.33
C LEU A 181 -2.75 -8.34 -9.28
N ILE A 182 -3.59 -8.93 -8.41
CA ILE A 182 -3.67 -10.40 -8.22
C ILE A 182 -4.60 -11.06 -9.26
N GLY A 183 -5.41 -10.26 -9.97
CA GLY A 183 -6.41 -10.72 -10.93
C GLY A 183 -5.95 -10.84 -12.39
N GLU A 184 -6.94 -10.94 -13.28
CA GLU A 184 -6.76 -11.15 -14.72
C GLU A 184 -5.86 -10.11 -15.40
N SER A 185 -5.20 -10.54 -16.47
CA SER A 185 -4.19 -9.71 -17.11
C SER A 185 -4.74 -8.46 -17.80
N THR A 186 -6.02 -8.51 -18.15
CA THR A 186 -6.85 -7.52 -18.84
C THR A 186 -7.44 -6.46 -17.91
N ASN A 187 -7.15 -6.51 -16.60
CA ASN A 187 -7.67 -5.52 -15.65
C ASN A 187 -7.21 -4.10 -16.01
N VAL A 188 -8.17 -3.21 -16.29
CA VAL A 188 -7.93 -1.83 -16.74
C VAL A 188 -7.21 -1.00 -15.67
N THR A 189 -7.57 -1.16 -14.40
CA THR A 189 -6.91 -0.49 -13.27
C THR A 189 -5.45 -0.90 -13.17
N ARG A 190 -5.16 -2.19 -13.38
CA ARG A 190 -3.80 -2.72 -13.42
C ARG A 190 -2.99 -2.14 -14.58
N ALA A 191 -3.58 -2.01 -15.76
CA ALA A 191 -2.90 -1.40 -16.90
C ALA A 191 -2.59 0.09 -16.64
N ALA A 192 -3.55 0.84 -16.11
CA ALA A 192 -3.37 2.25 -15.74
C ALA A 192 -2.30 2.44 -14.65
N TYR A 193 -2.28 1.57 -13.64
CA TYR A 193 -1.26 1.53 -12.58
C TYR A 193 0.16 1.44 -13.17
N TRP A 194 0.39 0.48 -14.07
CA TRP A 194 1.72 0.32 -14.68
C TRP A 194 2.07 1.46 -15.63
N SER A 195 1.08 2.02 -16.34
CA SER A 195 1.29 3.19 -17.20
C SER A 195 1.75 4.41 -16.40
N LEU A 196 1.12 4.65 -15.24
CA LEU A 196 1.48 5.74 -14.35
C LEU A 196 2.88 5.57 -13.76
N LEU A 197 3.25 4.37 -13.30
CA LEU A 197 4.57 4.12 -12.71
C LEU A 197 5.74 4.31 -13.68
N LYS A 198 5.50 4.10 -14.99
CA LYS A 198 6.51 4.29 -16.04
C LYS A 198 6.59 5.72 -16.56
N CYS A 199 5.64 6.58 -16.19
CA CYS A 199 5.58 7.95 -16.65
C CYS A 199 6.66 8.82 -15.98
N GLN A 200 7.21 9.77 -16.73
CA GLN A 200 8.08 10.82 -16.18
C GLN A 200 7.26 11.74 -15.27
N ARG A 201 7.64 11.79 -14.00
CA ARG A 201 6.86 12.45 -12.95
C ARG A 201 7.02 13.97 -12.96
N TYR A 202 8.25 14.44 -13.14
CA TYR A 202 8.61 15.84 -13.05
C TYR A 202 9.11 16.35 -14.39
N THR A 203 8.81 17.60 -14.70
CA THR A 203 9.47 18.30 -15.81
C THR A 203 10.96 18.41 -15.51
N ASP A 204 11.80 18.14 -16.51
CA ASP A 204 13.23 18.36 -16.35
C ASP A 204 13.48 19.84 -16.04
N SER A 205 14.32 20.09 -15.04
CA SER A 205 14.76 21.45 -14.71
C SER A 205 15.48 22.02 -15.93
N ALA A 206 14.95 23.10 -16.49
CA ALA A 206 15.61 23.87 -17.55
C ALA A 206 16.89 24.53 -17.03
#